data_AF-A0A953ED70-F1
#
_entry.id   AF-A0A953ED70-F1
#
_cell.length_a   1.000
_cell.length_b   1.000
_cell.length_c   1.000
_cell.angle_alpha   90.00
_cell.angle_beta   90.00
_cell.angle_gamma   90.00
#
_symmetry.space_group_name_H-M   'P 1'
#
loop_
_entity.id
_entity.type
_entity.pdbx_description
1 polymer ?
#
loop_
_entity_poly.entity_id
_entity_poly.type
_entity_poly.pdbx_seq_one_letter_code
_entity_poly.pdbx_strand_id
1 'polypeptide(L)' 'IFVLGMVEHGGQFPYQPGMTALTAVAVAGGFNYRAIRDYVGITRIGPDGRPVEYRAPREALVLPGDVVTVFERRF' A
#
# COMPACT_ATOMS: atom_id res chain seq x y z
N ILE A 1 -7.92 4.53 -3.03
CA ILE A 1 -7.05 3.50 -2.43
C ILE A 1 -7.03 3.69 -0.92
N PHE A 2 -6.60 2.68 -0.18
CA PHE A 2 -6.42 2.75 1.26
C PHE A 2 -4.97 2.46 1.59
N VAL A 3 -4.39 3.19 2.54
CA VAL A 3 -3.01 2.97 3.01
C VAL A 3 -3.07 2.72 4.51
N LEU A 4 -2.49 1.61 4.95
CA LEU A 4 -2.51 1.11 6.31
C LEU A 4 -1.11 0.74 6.78
N GLY A 5 -0.95 0.63 8.10
CA GLY A 5 0.28 0.16 8.73
C GLY A 5 1.28 1.29 8.99
N MET A 6 2.56 1.01 8.72
CA MET A 6 3.69 1.84 9.14
C MET A 6 3.94 3.06 8.22
N VAL A 7 2.95 3.95 8.15
CA VAL A 7 3.00 5.23 7.44
C VAL A 7 2.72 6.39 8.41
N GLU A 8 3.04 7.62 8.01
CA GLU A 8 2.77 8.81 8.84
C GLU A 8 1.26 9.05 9.01
N HIS A 9 0.50 8.96 7.91
CA HIS A 9 -0.94 9.19 7.89
C HIS A 9 -1.66 8.05 7.16
N GLY A 10 -2.13 7.06 7.92
CA GLY A 10 -2.99 6.00 7.38
C GLY A 10 -4.39 6.52 7.04
N GLY A 11 -5.05 5.92 6.05
CA GLY A 11 -6.40 6.29 5.66
C GLY A 11 -6.75 6.05 4.20
N GLN A 12 -7.82 6.70 3.75
CA GLN A 12 -8.28 6.67 2.37
C GLN A 12 -7.67 7.83 1.58
N PHE A 13 -7.15 7.52 0.40
CA PHE A 13 -6.57 8.50 -0.51
C PHE A 13 -7.18 8.40 -1.92
N PRO A 14 -7.33 9.54 -2.64
CA PRO A 14 -7.77 9.52 -4.02
C PRO A 14 -6.76 8.75 -4.88
N TYR A 15 -7.27 7.89 -5.74
CA TYR A 15 -6.44 7.16 -6.70
C TYR A 15 -6.10 8.08 -7.88
N GLN A 16 -4.86 7.99 -8.36
CA GLN A 16 -4.42 8.62 -9.60
C GLN A 16 -3.94 7.55 -10.60
N PRO A 17 -4.24 7.68 -11.90
CA PRO A 17 -3.71 6.76 -12.90
C PRO A 17 -2.17 6.71 -12.88
N GLY A 18 -1.60 5.51 -12.90
CA GLY A 18 -0.15 5.30 -12.85
C GLY A 18 0.46 5.37 -11.44
N MET A 19 -0.37 5.49 -10.40
CA MET A 19 0.09 5.47 -9.01
C MET A 19 0.68 4.11 -8.64
N THR A 20 1.82 4.15 -7.97
CA THR A 20 2.51 2.99 -7.37
C THR A 20 2.28 2.94 -5.87
N ALA A 21 2.57 1.80 -5.23
CA ALA A 21 2.54 1.70 -3.77
C ALA A 21 3.47 2.72 -3.10
N LEU A 22 4.63 3.02 -3.69
CA LEU A 22 5.55 4.06 -3.20
C LEU A 22 4.90 5.44 -3.25
N THR A 23 4.27 5.80 -4.37
CA THR A 23 3.56 7.09 -4.45
C THR A 23 2.35 7.14 -3.51
N ALA A 24 1.68 6.00 -3.26
CA ALA A 24 0.62 5.92 -2.27
C ALA A 24 1.12 6.18 -0.85
N VAL A 25 2.24 5.59 -0.48
CA VAL A 25 2.90 5.88 0.80
C VAL A 25 3.35 7.33 0.87
N ALA A 26 3.85 7.91 -0.22
CA ALA A 26 4.25 9.32 -0.25
C ALA A 26 3.07 10.27 -0.01
N VAL A 27 1.92 10.01 -0.64
CA VAL A 27 0.68 10.77 -0.39
C VAL A 27 0.18 10.59 1.06
N ALA A 28 0.43 9.42 1.65
CA ALA A 28 0.17 9.13 3.06
C ALA A 28 1.19 9.76 4.04
N GLY A 29 2.03 10.70 3.59
CA GLY A 29 3.04 11.38 4.42
C GLY A 29 4.37 10.64 4.56
N GLY A 30 4.52 9.49 3.90
CA GLY A 30 5.75 8.71 3.88
C GLY A 30 5.77 7.51 4.82
N PHE A 31 6.85 6.74 4.73
CA PHE A 31 7.13 5.62 5.63
C PHE A 31 7.54 6.14 7.01
N ASN A 32 6.98 5.55 8.07
CA ASN A 32 7.45 5.86 9.42
C ASN A 32 8.79 5.15 9.73
N TYR A 33 9.37 5.45 10.89
CA TYR A 33 10.69 4.92 11.29
C TYR A 33 10.76 3.40 11.50
N ARG A 34 9.62 2.72 11.68
CA ARG A 34 9.55 1.27 11.89
C ARG A 34 9.20 0.50 10.61
N ALA A 35 8.97 1.19 9.49
CA ALA A 35 8.50 0.54 8.27
C ALA A 35 9.56 -0.33 7.59
N ILE A 36 9.12 -1.47 7.04
CA ILE A 36 9.84 -2.15 5.95
C ILE A 36 9.62 -1.33 4.68
N ARG A 37 10.72 -1.04 3.96
CA ARG A 37 10.68 -0.20 2.76
C ARG A 37 10.79 -0.98 1.45
N ASP A 38 11.23 -2.24 1.49
CA ASP A 38 11.50 -3.02 0.28
C ASP A 38 10.23 -3.55 -0.38
N TYR A 39 9.20 -3.85 0.41
CA TYR A 39 7.94 -4.39 -0.06
C TYR A 39 6.76 -3.90 0.75
N VAL A 40 5.58 -4.02 0.16
CA VAL A 40 4.28 -3.76 0.79
C VAL A 40 3.37 -4.97 0.62
N GLY A 41 2.32 -5.04 1.42
CA GLY A 41 1.17 -5.89 1.16
C GLY A 41 0.17 -5.14 0.28
N ILE A 42 -0.39 -5.81 -0.72
CA ILE A 42 -1.51 -5.27 -1.51
C ILE A 42 -2.66 -6.27 -1.38
N THR A 43 -3.79 -5.77 -0.88
CA THR A 43 -5.07 -6.50 -0.91
C THR A 43 -5.95 -5.91 -1.99
N ARG A 44 -6.41 -6.75 -2.91
CA ARG A 44 -7.22 -6.38 -4.06
C ARG A 44 -8.40 -7.34 -4.22
N ILE A 45 -9.56 -6.83 -4.60
CA ILE A 45 -10.69 -7.69 -5.00
C ILE A 45 -10.39 -8.27 -6.37
N GLY A 46 -10.26 -9.60 -6.44
CA GLY A 46 -10.03 -10.34 -7.66
C GLY A 46 -11.28 -10.41 -8.56
N PRO A 47 -11.12 -10.93 -9.80
CA PRO A 47 -12.24 -11.08 -10.74
C PRO A 47 -13.38 -11.98 -10.22
N ASP A 48 -13.07 -12.88 -9.29
CA ASP A 48 -14.02 -13.75 -8.60
C ASP A 48 -14.75 -13.08 -7.43
N GLY A 49 -14.52 -11.77 -7.22
CA GLY A 49 -15.10 -10.97 -6.14
C GLY A 49 -14.47 -11.24 -4.78
N ARG A 50 -13.39 -12.03 -4.69
CA ARG A 50 -12.73 -12.35 -3.43
C ARG A 50 -11.52 -11.46 -3.20
N PRO A 51 -11.23 -11.06 -1.95
CA PRO A 51 -9.99 -10.38 -1.64
C PRO A 51 -8.81 -11.34 -1.80
N VAL A 52 -7.80 -10.88 -2.54
CA VAL A 52 -6.50 -11.54 -2.67
C VAL A 52 -5.45 -10.60 -2.08
N GLU A 53 -4.67 -11.13 -1.15
CA GLU A 53 -3.54 -10.41 -0.55
C GLU A 53 -2.23 -11.02 -1.04
N TYR A 54 -1.30 -10.15 -1.45
CA TYR A 54 0.03 -10.57 -1.89
C TYR A 54 1.08 -9.52 -1.53
N ARG A 55 2.34 -9.96 -1.44
CA ARG A 55 3.48 -9.05 -1.30
C ARG A 55 3.89 -8.53 -2.67
N ALA A 56 4.18 -7.24 -2.73
CA ALA A 56 4.61 -6.57 -3.95
C ALA A 56 5.78 -5.62 -3.66
N PRO A 57 6.69 -5.41 -4.63
CA PRO A 57 7.67 -4.34 -4.52
C PRO A 57 6.97 -3.00 -4.39
N ARG A 58 7.60 -2.02 -3.73
CA ARG A 58 7.01 -0.68 -3.56
C ARG A 58 6.73 0.03 -4.89
N GLU A 59 7.40 -0.36 -5.97
CA GLU A 59 7.19 0.17 -7.33
C GLU A 59 5.97 -0.43 -8.03
N ALA A 60 5.30 -1.43 -7.43
CA ALA A 60 4.11 -2.04 -8.00
C ALA A 60 2.97 -1.02 -8.18
N LEU A 61 2.28 -1.11 -9.31
CA LEU A 61 1.10 -0.31 -9.61
C LEU A 61 -0.06 -0.69 -8.69
N VAL A 62 -0.66 0.33 -8.08
CA VAL A 62 -1.92 0.18 -7.37
C VAL A 62 -3.08 0.38 -8.34
N LEU A 63 -4.21 -0.26 -8.04
CA LEU A 63 -5.46 -0.10 -8.76
C LEU A 63 -6.52 0.54 -7.86
N PRO A 64 -7.61 1.08 -8.44
CA PRO A 64 -8.74 1.55 -7.67
C PRO A 64 -9.27 0.46 -6.72
N GLY A 65 -9.50 0.83 -5.47
CA GLY A 65 -9.99 -0.09 -4.43
C GLY A 65 -8.90 -0.88 -3.71
N ASP A 66 -7.62 -0.78 -4.12
CA ASP A 66 -6.53 -1.45 -3.41
C ASP A 66 -6.36 -0.94 -1.98
N VAL A 67 -5.96 -1.87 -1.12
CA VAL A 67 -5.46 -1.62 0.23
C VAL A 67 -3.95 -1.89 0.24
N VAL A 68 -3.16 -0.88 0.51
CA VAL A 68 -1.70 -0.95 0.64
C VAL A 68 -1.34 -1.03 2.13
N THR A 69 -0.73 -2.14 2.53
CA THR A 69 -0.31 -2.38 3.92
C THR A 69 1.20 -2.28 4.03
N VAL A 70 1.68 -1.34 4.84
CA VAL A 70 3.11 -1.18 5.13
C VAL A 70 3.46 -1.92 6.41
N PHE A 71 4.35 -2.90 6.30
CA PHE A 71 4.73 -3.77 7.41
C PHE A 71 5.75 -3.13 8.35
N GLU A 72 5.74 -3.59 9.60
CA GLU A 72 6.74 -3.25 10.61
C GLU A 72 8.00 -4.10 10.46
N ARG A 73 9.17 -3.46 10.61
CA ARG A 73 10.47 -4.12 10.72
C ARG A 73 10.57 -4.77 12.09
N ARG A 74 10.50 -6.10 12.13
CA ARG A 74 10.79 -6.90 13.32
C ARG A 74 12.28 -7.23 13.36
N PHE A 75 12.86 -7.14 14.55
CA PHE A 75 14.27 -7.46 14.85
C PHE A 75 14.36 -8.78 15.61
#